data_AF-A0AAE3PL50-F1
#
_entry.id   AF-A0AAE3PL50-F1
#
_cell.length_a   1.000
_cell.length_b   1.000
_cell.length_c   1.000
_cell.angle_alpha   90.00
_cell.angle_beta   90.00
_cell.angle_gamma   90.00
#
_symmetry.space_group_name_H-M   'P 1'
#
loop_
_entity.id
_entity.type
_entity.pdbx_description
1 polymer ?
#
loop_
_entity_poly.entity_id
_entity_poly.type
_entity_poly.pdbx_seq_one_letter_code
_entity_poly.pdbx_strand_id
1 'polypeptide(L)' 'MEDEAWRSVDVIKDKKGEPHVLQQKVKVYTAGVTEESSGYTRPMTAHRLVPLTDVTK' A
#
# COMPACT_ATOMS: atom_id res chain seq x y z
N MET A 1 16.95 -2.48 -6.22
CA MET A 1 16.33 -1.14 -6.38
C MET A 1 15.39 -0.96 -5.21
N GLU A 2 15.44 0.17 -4.52
CA GLU A 2 14.52 0.44 -3.41
C GLU A 2 13.31 1.17 -3.99
N ASP A 3 12.12 0.58 -3.90
CA ASP A 3 10.88 1.18 -4.39
C ASP A 3 9.92 1.43 -3.23
N GLU A 4 9.35 2.62 -3.17
CA GLU A 4 8.36 3.00 -2.15
C GLU A 4 6.97 3.02 -2.79
N ALA A 5 6.08 2.14 -2.34
CA ALA A 5 4.74 2.01 -2.90
C ALA A 5 3.67 2.14 -1.81
N TRP A 6 2.50 2.67 -2.20
CA TRP A 6 1.30 2.64 -1.37
C TRP A 6 0.51 1.35 -1.66
N ARG A 7 0.17 0.59 -0.62
CA ARG A 7 -0.64 -0.62 -0.74
C ARG A 7 -1.93 -0.48 0.04
N SER A 8 -3.04 -0.82 -0.60
CA SER A 8 -4.37 -0.90 0.03
C SER A 8 -4.39 -2.07 1.01
N VAL A 9 -4.71 -1.79 2.27
CA VAL A 9 -4.74 -2.79 3.34
C VAL A 9 -6.17 -3.08 3.76
N ASP A 10 -7.01 -2.06 3.85
CA ASP A 10 -8.38 -2.20 4.35
C ASP A 10 -9.35 -1.17 3.72
N VAL A 11 -10.66 -1.42 3.82
CA VAL A 11 -11.71 -0.51 3.37
C VAL A 11 -12.54 -0.08 4.57
N ILE A 12 -12.42 1.19 4.95
CA ILE A 12 -13.06 1.79 6.10
C ILE A 12 -14.19 2.70 5.62
N LYS A 13 -15.37 2.58 6.22
CA LYS A 13 -16.47 3.52 5.98
C LYS A 13 -16.35 4.67 6.96
N ASP A 14 -16.37 5.91 6.47
CA ASP A 14 -16.44 7.08 7.34
C ASP A 14 -17.82 7.15 8.05
N LYS A 15 -17.97 8.00 9.07
CA LYS A 15 -19.23 8.23 9.78
C LYS A 15 -20.38 8.67 8.85
N LYS A 16 -20.06 9.23 7.68
CA LYS A 16 -21.04 9.58 6.62
C LYS A 16 -21.40 8.41 5.69
N GLY A 17 -20.82 7.23 5.88
CA GLY A 17 -21.01 6.05 5.03
C GLY A 17 -20.14 6.03 3.77
N GLU A 18 -19.30 7.05 3.56
CA GLU A 18 -18.44 7.16 2.39
C GLU A 18 -17.26 6.16 2.49
N PRO A 19 -17.05 5.29 1.49
CA PRO A 19 -15.99 4.30 1.53
C PRO A 19 -14.61 4.93 1.30
N HIS A 20 -13.70 4.67 2.22
CA HIS A 20 -12.29 5.05 2.15
C HIS A 20 -11.41 3.81 2.16
N VAL A 21 -10.28 3.88 1.49
CA VAL A 21 -9.26 2.84 1.50
C VAL A 21 -8.15 3.28 2.44
N LEU A 22 -7.85 2.43 3.42
CA LEU A 22 -6.64 2.56 4.22
C LEU A 22 -5.47 2.05 3.40
N GLN A 23 -4.55 2.97 3.08
CA GLN A 23 -3.30 2.63 2.42
C GLN A 23 -2.14 2.74 3.40
N GLN A 24 -1.28 1.73 3.38
CA GLN A 24 -0.03 1.72 4.12
C GLN A 24 1.12 1.87 3.14
N LYS A 25 2.09 2.71 3.50
CA LYS A 25 3.32 2.84 2.73
C LYS A 25 4.19 1.62 3.00
N VAL A 26 4.68 0.98 1.94
CA VAL A 26 5.58 -0.16 2.04
C VAL A 26 6.85 0.14 1.26
N LYS A 27 7.99 -0.31 1.79
CA LYS A 27 9.26 -0.25 1.09
C LYS A 27 9.56 -1.64 0.54
N VAL A 28 9.61 -1.72 -0.78
CA VAL A 28 9.89 -2.95 -1.53
C VAL A 28 11.39 -3.01 -1.77
N TYR A 29 12.02 -4.04 -1.24
CA TYR A 29 13.42 -4.32 -1.51
C TYR A 29 13.49 -5.35 -2.63
N THR A 30 13.66 -4.89 -3.88
CA THR A 30 14.04 -5.79 -4.97
C THR A 30 15.55 -6.00 -4.89
N ALA A 31 15.97 -7.06 -4.21
CA ALA A 31 17.34 -7.53 -4.30
C ALA A 31 17.58 -7.90 -5.78
N GLY A 32 18.59 -7.29 -6.39
CA GLY A 32 18.91 -7.55 -7.79
C GLY A 32 19.35 -9.00 -7.99
N VAL A 33 18.83 -9.60 -9.06
CA VAL A 33 19.40 -10.74 -9.82
C VAL A 33 19.36 -12.11 -9.11
N THR A 34 18.20 -12.79 -9.19
CA THR A 34 17.97 -14.15 -9.71
C THR A 34 16.60 -14.68 -9.25
N GLU A 35 16.00 -15.51 -10.11
CA GLU A 35 14.59 -15.89 -10.27
C GLU A 35 13.83 -16.48 -9.04
N GLU A 36 14.42 -16.51 -7.85
CA GLU A 36 13.85 -17.20 -6.67
C GLU A 36 13.86 -16.39 -5.36
N SER A 37 14.35 -15.15 -5.35
CA SER A 37 14.28 -14.32 -4.13
C SER A 37 12.96 -13.55 -4.07
N SER A 38 12.00 -14.10 -3.30
CA SER A 38 10.80 -13.40 -2.85
C SER A 38 11.19 -12.04 -2.27
N GLY A 39 10.94 -10.96 -3.01
CA GLY A 39 11.22 -9.61 -2.54
C GLY A 39 10.53 -9.38 -1.20
N TYR A 40 11.29 -8.98 -0.18
CA TYR A 40 10.71 -8.72 1.14
C TYR A 40 10.16 -7.30 1.20
N THR A 41 8.86 -7.18 1.47
CA THR A 41 8.18 -5.91 1.70
C THR A 41 8.28 -5.54 3.18
N ARG A 42 8.92 -4.42 3.51
CA ARG A 42 8.86 -3.87 4.87
C ARG A 42 7.70 -2.88 4.97
N PRO A 43 6.74 -3.08 5.90
CA PRO A 43 5.74 -2.07 6.19
C PRO A 43 6.41 -0.84 6.81
N MET A 44 6.04 0.35 6.33
CA MET A 44 6.44 1.61 6.95
C MET A 44 5.28 2.11 7.83
N THR A 45 5.60 2.87 8.89
CA THR A 45 4.61 3.41 9.84
C THR A 45 3.68 4.48 9.22
N ALA A 46 3.89 4.87 7.97
CA ALA A 46 3.07 5.86 7.29
C ALA A 46 1.78 5.24 6.74
N HIS A 47 0.65 5.82 7.14
CA HIS A 47 -0.69 5.43 6.71
C HIS A 47 -1.43 6.63 6.14
N ARG A 48 -2.28 6.41 5.15
CA ARG A 48 -3.21 7.43 4.65
C ARG A 48 -4.57 6.81 4.35
N LEU A 49 -5.62 7.59 4.54
CA LEU A 49 -6.97 7.29 4.09
C LEU A 49 -7.19 8.02 2.76
N VAL A 50 -7.60 7.29 1.74
CA VAL A 50 -7.96 7.85 0.44
C VAL A 50 -9.40 7.47 0.09
N PRO A 51 -10.19 8.35 -0.51
CA PRO A 51 -11.54 7.98 -0.94
C PRO A 51 -11.47 6.87 -1.98
N LEU A 52 -12.38 5.88 -1.88
CA LEU A 52 -12.37 4.71 -2.77
C LEU A 52 -12.46 5.11 -4.25
N THR A 53 -13.17 6.19 -4.55
CA THR A 53 -13.33 6.76 -5.90
C THR A 53 -12.00 7.13 -6.57
N ASP A 54 -10.96 7.44 -5.80
CA ASP A 54 -9.63 7.83 -6.32
C ASP A 54 -8.76 6.60 -6.65
N VAL A 55 -9.07 5.44 -6.05
CA VAL A 55 -8.30 4.19 -6.21
C VAL A 55 -8.84 3.32 -7.36
N THR A 56 -10.11 3.46 -7.72
CA THR A 56 -10.77 2.66 -8.76
C THR A 56 -10.72 3.28 -10.17
N LYS A 57 -9.86 4.27 -10.41
CA LYS A 57 -9.81 5.01 -11.68
C LYS A 57 -8.84 4.40 -12.69
#